data_AF-A0AAW6Y3J0-F1
#
_entry.id   AF-A0AAW6Y3J0-F1
#
_cell.length_a   1.000
_cell.length_b   1.000
_cell.length_c   1.000
_cell.angle_alpha   90.00
_cell.angle_beta   90.00
_cell.angle_gamma   90.00
#
_symmetry.space_group_name_H-M   'P 1'
#
loop_
_entity.id
_entity.type
_entity.pdbx_description
1 polymer ?
#
loop_
_entity_poly.entity_id
_entity_poly.type
_entity_poly.pdbx_seq_one_letter_code
_entity_poly.pdbx_strand_id
1 'polypeptide(L)' 'MPVLFLTARDDMQDKIQGLTVGGDDYVTKPFGLEEVVARIRAILRRTKTTVADEPKMRVGDITLDEDAHEVHRAGTLVDL' A
#
# COMPACT_ATOMS: atom_id res chain seq x y z
N MET A 1 -4.46 0.98 6.43
CA MET A 1 -4.39 2.46 6.39
C MET A 1 -2.96 2.86 6.72
N PRO A 2 -2.28 3.67 5.88
CA PRO A 2 -0.90 4.01 6.12
C PRO A 2 -0.71 5.04 7.25
N VAL A 3 0.36 4.90 8.05
CA VAL A 3 0.67 5.78 9.20
C VAL A 3 2.11 6.29 9.16
N LEU A 4 2.29 7.61 9.30
CA LEU A 4 3.58 8.29 9.42
C LEU A 4 3.69 8.97 10.79
N PHE A 5 4.69 8.59 11.59
CA PHE A 5 4.90 9.19 12.92
C PHE A 5 5.90 10.35 12.88
N LEU A 6 5.61 11.43 13.61
CA LEU A 6 6.48 12.59 13.74
C LEU A 6 6.91 12.73 15.21
N THR A 7 8.20 12.64 15.49
CA THR A 7 8.72 12.61 16.87
C THR A 7 9.85 13.61 17.10
N ALA A 8 10.01 14.09 18.32
CA ALA A 8 11.22 14.82 18.75
C ALA A 8 12.26 13.90 19.39
N ARG A 9 11.93 12.60 19.56
CA ARG A 9 12.82 11.61 20.12
C ARG A 9 13.73 11.05 19.03
N ASP A 10 15.01 11.23 19.25
CA ASP A 10 16.15 10.85 18.44
C ASP A 10 16.63 9.42 18.73
N ASP A 11 16.13 8.79 19.79
CA ASP A 11 16.55 7.47 20.21
C ASP A 11 16.09 6.36 19.23
N MET A 12 17.07 5.63 18.72
CA MET A 12 16.94 4.67 17.61
C MET A 12 16.06 3.46 17.98
N GLN A 13 15.94 3.16 19.28
CA GLN A 13 15.11 2.10 19.84
C GLN A 13 13.60 2.38 19.68
N ASP A 14 13.17 3.63 19.90
CA ASP A 14 11.76 4.05 19.74
C ASP A 14 11.32 4.00 18.26
N LYS A 15 12.24 4.26 17.32
CA LYS A 15 11.98 4.12 15.87
C LYS A 15 11.67 2.68 15.50
N ILE A 16 12.51 1.72 15.89
CA ILE A 16 12.36 0.31 15.51
C ILE A 16 11.07 -0.30 16.07
N GLN A 17 10.70 0.04 17.32
CA GLN A 17 9.45 -0.44 17.92
C GLN A 17 8.22 0.12 17.17
N GLY A 18 8.29 1.33 16.62
CA GLY A 18 7.26 1.93 15.78
C GLY A 18 6.98 1.22 14.45
N LEU A 19 8.00 0.69 13.73
CA LEU A 19 7.74 -0.01 12.45
C LEU A 19 7.12 -1.37 12.75
N THR A 20 7.59 -2.00 13.83
CA THR A 20 7.25 -3.39 14.14
C THR A 20 5.79 -3.53 14.60
N VAL A 21 5.17 -2.45 15.07
CA VAL A 21 3.76 -2.41 15.53
C VAL A 21 2.79 -1.95 14.42
N GLY A 22 3.28 -1.60 13.23
CA GLY A 22 2.43 -1.28 12.07
C GLY A 22 2.51 0.16 11.56
N GLY A 23 3.53 0.92 11.94
CA GLY A 23 3.87 2.18 11.27
C GLY A 23 4.57 1.94 9.94
N ASP A 24 4.20 2.68 8.90
CA ASP A 24 4.85 2.55 7.59
C ASP A 24 6.20 3.28 7.53
N ASP A 25 6.34 4.36 8.30
CA ASP A 25 7.56 5.19 8.39
C ASP A 25 7.52 6.17 9.60
N TYR A 26 8.64 6.83 9.89
CA TYR A 26 8.79 7.85 10.94
C TYR A 26 9.82 8.93 10.61
N VAL A 27 9.59 10.13 11.15
CA VAL A 27 10.43 11.32 10.95
C VAL A 27 10.71 12.02 12.28
N THR A 28 11.97 12.37 12.51
CA THR A 28 12.39 13.15 13.69
C THR A 28 12.34 14.65 13.38
N LYS A 29 11.92 15.48 14.34
CA LYS A 29 11.94 16.94 14.29
C LYS A 29 13.33 17.49 14.61
N PRO A 30 13.77 18.61 13.98
CA PRO A 30 13.04 19.38 12.97
C PRO A 30 13.12 18.72 11.58
N PHE A 31 12.06 18.85 10.79
CA PHE A 31 12.00 18.34 9.42
C PHE A 31 11.62 19.43 8.42
N GLY A 32 12.06 19.26 7.18
CA GLY A 32 11.59 20.07 6.06
C GLY A 32 10.26 19.57 5.53
N LEU A 33 9.41 20.47 5.02
CA LEU A 33 8.12 20.09 4.44
C LEU A 33 8.29 19.16 3.23
N GLU A 34 9.31 19.40 2.41
CA GLU A 34 9.62 18.58 1.23
C GLU A 34 9.96 17.13 1.60
N GLU A 35 10.67 16.92 2.71
CA GLU A 35 11.01 15.59 3.21
C GLU A 35 9.74 14.81 3.60
N VAL A 36 8.85 15.45 4.35
CA VAL A 36 7.58 14.84 4.78
C VAL A 36 6.71 14.48 3.58
N VAL A 37 6.61 15.38 2.59
CA VAL A 37 5.85 15.12 1.36
C VAL A 37 6.44 13.95 0.58
N ALA A 38 7.78 13.86 0.47
CA ALA A 38 8.44 12.76 -0.22
C ALA A 38 8.17 11.41 0.45
N ARG A 39 8.20 11.34 1.79
CA ARG A 39 7.88 10.12 2.57
C ARG A 39 6.43 9.70 2.43
N ILE A 40 5.47 10.63 2.54
CA ILE A 40 4.05 10.35 2.31
C ILE A 40 3.84 9.73 0.91
N ARG A 41 4.45 10.31 -0.13
CA ARG A 41 4.36 9.77 -1.50
C ARG A 41 4.94 8.35 -1.60
N ALA A 42 6.05 8.07 -0.92
CA ALA A 42 6.66 6.74 -0.90
C ALA A 42 5.74 5.69 -0.25
N ILE A 43 5.14 6.01 0.90
CA ILE A 43 4.21 5.13 1.63
C ILE A 43 2.97 4.83 0.78
N LEU A 44 2.37 5.86 0.17
CA LEU A 44 1.20 5.68 -0.68
C LEU A 44 1.51 4.85 -1.94
N ARG A 45 2.69 5.01 -2.54
CA ARG A 45 3.12 4.18 -3.68
C ARG A 45 3.22 2.70 -3.28
N ARG A 46 3.82 2.39 -2.13
CA ARG A 46 3.91 1.01 -1.61
C ARG A 46 2.53 0.40 -1.40
N THR A 47 1.61 1.17 -0.81
CA THR A 47 0.23 0.72 -0.57
C THR A 47 -0.50 0.46 -1.89
N LYS A 48 -0.32 1.31 -2.91
CA LYS A 48 -0.91 1.11 -4.23
C LYS A 48 -0.36 -0.13 -4.94
N THR A 49 0.93 -0.43 -4.82
CA THR A 49 1.48 -1.67 -5.40
C THR A 49 0.87 -2.92 -4.76
N THR A 50 0.52 -2.89 -3.47
CA THR A 50 -0.16 -4.01 -2.80
C THR A 50 -1.64 -4.14 -3.20
N VAL A 51 -2.31 -3.03 -3.56
CA VAL A 51 -3.72 -3.04 -4.00
C VAL A 51 -3.87 -3.24 -5.51
N ALA A 52 -2.83 -2.97 -6.29
CA ALA A 52 -2.88 -2.98 -7.76
C ALA A 52 -2.77 -4.37 -8.40
N ASP A 53 -2.74 -5.47 -7.63
CA ASP A 53 -2.58 -6.81 -8.19
C ASP A 53 -3.74 -7.80 -7.95
N GLU A 54 -4.84 -7.42 -7.29
CA GLU A 54 -5.97 -8.36 -7.12
C GLU A 54 -7.36 -7.70 -7.12
N PRO A 55 -7.99 -7.55 -8.31
CA PRO A 55 -9.43 -7.80 -8.41
C PRO A 55 -9.75 -8.96 -9.37
N LYS A 56 -8.71 -9.56 -9.97
CA LYS A 56 -8.84 -10.61 -10.98
C LYS A 56 -8.53 -11.99 -10.40
N MET A 57 -9.54 -12.65 -9.87
CA MET A 57 -9.42 -14.04 -9.45
C MET A 57 -9.26 -14.93 -10.69
N ARG A 58 -8.18 -15.72 -10.74
CA ARG A 58 -7.92 -16.63 -11.86
C ARG A 58 -7.94 -18.09 -11.42
N VAL A 59 -8.75 -18.90 -12.09
CA VAL A 59 -8.80 -20.36 -11.91
C VAL A 59 -8.70 -21.00 -13.30
N GLY A 60 -7.54 -21.57 -13.61
CA GLY A 60 -7.29 -22.15 -14.94
C GLY A 60 -7.36 -21.10 -16.07
N ASP A 61 -8.27 -21.32 -17.02
CA ASP A 61 -8.58 -20.41 -18.13
C ASP A 61 -9.65 -19.37 -17.77
N ILE A 62 -10.21 -19.40 -16.56
CA ILE A 62 -11.23 -18.45 -16.10
C ILE A 62 -10.58 -17.30 -15.34
N THR A 63 -10.99 -16.08 -15.65
CA THR A 63 -10.67 -14.85 -14.93
C THR A 63 -11.97 -14.17 -14.52
N LEU A 64 -12.15 -13.89 -13.23
CA LEU A 64 -13.27 -13.14 -12.68
C LEU A 64 -12.79 -11.75 -12.28
N ASP A 65 -13.44 -10.71 -12.78
CA ASP A 65 -13.29 -9.33 -12.31
C ASP A 65 -14.50 -9.01 -11.41
N GLU A 66 -14.28 -9.04 -10.09
CA GLU A 66 -15.35 -8.83 -9.10
C GLU A 66 -15.92 -7.40 -9.13
N ASP A 67 -15.08 -6.41 -9.46
CA ASP A 67 -15.50 -5.01 -9.53
C ASP A 67 -16.37 -4.74 -10.76
N ALA A 68 -16.01 -5.34 -11.90
CA ALA A 68 -16.76 -5.22 -13.15
C ALA A 68 -17.98 -6.15 -13.21
N HIS A 69 -18.08 -7.13 -12.31
CA HIS A 69 -18.99 -8.27 -12.43
C HIS A 69 -18.86 -9.01 -13.77
N GLU A 70 -17.62 -9.10 -14.28
CA GLU A 70 -17.32 -9.73 -15.57
C GLU A 70 -16.59 -11.06 -15.36
N VAL A 71 -16.97 -12.07 -16.13
CA VAL A 71 -16.27 -13.36 -16.18
C VAL A 71 -15.68 -13.53 -17.57
N HIS A 72 -14.39 -13.81 -17.65
CA HIS A 72 -13.72 -14.15 -18.90
C HIS A 72 -13.28 -15.61 -18.89
N ARG A 73 -13.44 -16.31 -20.01
CA ARG A 73 -12.85 -17.64 -20.23
C ARG A 73 -11.90 -17.57 -21.43
N ALA A 74 -10.66 -17.98 -21.23
CA ALA A 74 -9.57 -17.88 -22.21
C ALA A 74 -9.43 -16.46 -22.80
N GLY A 75 -9.77 -15.43 -22.00
CA GLY A 75 -9.76 -14.01 -22.41
C GLY A 75 -11.06 -13.50 -23.06
N THR A 76 -12.01 -14.38 -23.37
CA THR A 76 -13.32 -14.00 -23.94
C THR A 76 -14.35 -13.77 -22.85
N LEU A 77 -15.05 -12.63 -22.88
CA LEU A 77 -16.16 -12.32 -21.96
C LEU A 77 -17.26 -13.38 -22.07
N VAL A 78 -17.71 -13.89 -20.92
CA VAL A 78 -18.84 -14.82 -20.78
C VAL A 78 -20.07 -13.99 -20.45
N ASP A 79 -21.07 -14.04 -21.32
CA ASP A 79 -22.39 -13.48 -21.06
C ASP A 79 -23.15 -14.44 -20.14
N LEU A 80 -23.60 -13.94 -18.98
CA LEU A 80 -24.24 -14.72 -17.90
C LEU A 80 -25.77 -14.58 -17.92
#